data_AF-A0A7S3JLB4-F1
#
_entry.id   AF-A0A7S3JLB4-F1
#
_cell.length_a   1.000
_cell.length_b   1.000
_cell.length_c   1.000
_cell.angle_alpha   90.00
_cell.angle_beta   90.00
_cell.angle_gamma   90.00
#
_symmetry.space_group_name_H-M   'P 1'
#
loop_
_entity.id
_entity.type
_entity.pdbx_description
1 polymer ?
#
loop_
_entity_poly.entity_id
_entity_poly.type
_entity_poly.pdbx_seq_one_letter_code
_entity_poly.pdbx_strand_id
1 'polypeptide(L)'
;TISECLLLSSVLCATDTVAALSIVKESEYPTLNSILFGEGVVNDAVAILIFKAVEKMIENGHSGEASQDIINTKGVDIGGSEIGQAVLDFFVLTISSLGVGIGIGLLSAFVLKHVKSLQHHPVLEIFLILLFGYSSYLLAELLKLSGIMTLFFCGVVMSHYTYHNISEDSKVGSVISISTFGFAAEAFLFTYLGLSIFSTESSSFNLNFTFLI
;
A
#
# COMPACT_ATOMS: atom_id res chain seq x y z
N THR A 1 -9.19 -20.72 -11.42
CA THR A 1 -9.64 -21.46 -10.22
C THR A 1 -10.21 -20.50 -9.19
N ILE A 2 -10.85 -20.96 -8.10
CA ILE A 2 -11.39 -20.07 -7.05
C ILE A 2 -10.27 -19.21 -6.44
N SER A 3 -9.06 -19.75 -6.26
CA SER A 3 -7.89 -19.02 -5.77
C SER A 3 -7.48 -17.87 -6.71
N GLU A 4 -7.44 -18.11 -8.01
CA GLU A 4 -7.17 -17.06 -9.01
C GLU A 4 -8.28 -15.98 -9.01
N CYS A 5 -9.54 -16.37 -8.84
CA CYS A 5 -10.65 -15.42 -8.73
C CYS A 5 -10.54 -14.56 -7.46
N LEU A 6 -10.11 -15.13 -6.33
CA LEU A 6 -9.88 -14.39 -5.09
C LEU A 6 -8.70 -13.43 -5.22
N LEU A 7 -7.60 -13.87 -5.83
CA LEU A 7 -6.43 -13.03 -6.08
C LEU A 7 -6.79 -11.87 -7.01
N LEU A 8 -7.48 -12.14 -8.12
CA LEU A 8 -7.98 -11.10 -9.02
C LEU A 8 -8.93 -10.13 -8.31
N SER A 9 -9.85 -10.65 -7.48
CA SER A 9 -10.81 -9.83 -6.73
C SER A 9 -10.13 -8.93 -5.70
N SER A 10 -9.04 -9.38 -5.08
CA SER A 10 -8.25 -8.56 -4.13
C SER A 10 -7.54 -7.39 -4.82
N VAL A 11 -7.12 -7.55 -6.07
CA VAL A 11 -6.53 -6.46 -6.88
C VAL A 11 -7.62 -5.49 -7.34
N LEU A 12 -8.77 -6.00 -7.78
CA LEU A 12 -9.88 -5.20 -8.30
C LEU A 12 -10.68 -4.45 -7.23
N CYS A 13 -10.52 -4.76 -5.94
CA CYS A 13 -11.23 -4.05 -4.88
C CYS A 13 -10.60 -2.68 -4.55
N ALA A 14 -9.41 -2.38 -5.07
CA ALA A 14 -8.84 -1.04 -4.98
C ALA A 14 -9.68 -0.05 -5.79
N THR A 15 -10.30 0.94 -5.14
CA THR A 15 -11.11 1.99 -5.76
C THR A 15 -10.26 3.21 -6.03
N ASP A 16 -10.18 3.64 -7.29
CA ASP A 16 -9.54 4.91 -7.63
C ASP A 16 -10.49 6.09 -7.32
N THR A 17 -10.06 6.96 -6.43
CA THR A 17 -10.82 8.16 -6.00
C THR A 17 -10.36 9.44 -6.72
N VAL A 18 -9.33 9.38 -7.58
CA VAL A 18 -8.71 10.56 -8.22
C VAL A 18 -9.72 11.34 -9.06
N ALA A 19 -10.55 10.65 -9.85
CA ALA A 19 -11.58 11.29 -10.66
C ALA A 19 -12.62 12.03 -9.79
N ALA A 20 -13.06 11.42 -8.69
CA ALA A 20 -14.01 12.04 -7.77
C ALA A 20 -13.39 13.24 -7.02
N LEU A 21 -12.12 13.15 -6.62
CA LEU A 21 -11.38 14.27 -6.00
C LEU A 21 -11.18 15.47 -6.95
N SER A 22 -11.13 15.23 -8.27
CA SER A 22 -11.06 16.31 -9.26
C SER A 22 -12.34 17.14 -9.38
N ILE A 23 -13.50 16.54 -9.06
CA ILE A 23 -14.81 17.18 -9.10
C ILE A 23 -15.13 17.84 -7.75
N VAL A 24 -14.83 17.15 -6.65
CA VAL A 24 -15.09 17.63 -5.28
C VAL A 24 -13.98 18.57 -4.83
N LYS A 25 -14.17 19.87 -5.06
CA LYS A 25 -13.22 20.91 -4.65
C LYS A 25 -13.17 21.05 -3.13
N GLU A 26 -11.95 21.03 -2.59
CA GLU A 26 -11.68 21.23 -1.17
C GLU A 26 -12.23 22.56 -0.64
N SER A 27 -12.25 23.61 -1.47
CA SER A 27 -12.76 24.94 -1.09
C SER A 27 -14.27 24.99 -0.82
N GLU A 28 -15.04 24.09 -1.42
CA GLU A 28 -16.50 24.07 -1.33
C GLU A 28 -16.99 22.98 -0.37
N TYR A 29 -16.33 21.81 -0.37
CA TYR A 29 -16.70 20.67 0.46
C TYR A 29 -15.47 20.05 1.16
N PRO A 30 -14.87 20.73 2.16
CA PRO A 30 -13.62 20.28 2.80
C PRO A 30 -13.75 18.95 3.54
N THR A 31 -14.90 18.71 4.19
CA THR A 31 -15.16 17.45 4.90
C THR A 31 -15.32 16.28 3.93
N LEU A 32 -16.01 16.48 2.81
CA LEU A 32 -16.22 15.44 1.81
C LEU A 32 -14.90 15.09 1.10
N ASN A 33 -14.11 16.10 0.74
CA ASN A 33 -12.80 15.89 0.14
C ASN A 33 -11.87 15.08 1.06
N SER A 34 -11.85 15.42 2.36
CA SER A 34 -11.05 14.69 3.36
C SER A 34 -11.49 13.24 3.55
N ILE A 35 -12.81 12.99 3.57
CA ILE A 35 -13.36 11.63 3.70
C ILE A 35 -13.02 10.80 2.47
N LEU A 36 -13.24 11.34 1.27
CA LEU A 36 -12.97 10.64 0.02
C LEU A 36 -11.48 10.31 -0.15
N PHE A 37 -10.61 11.27 0.17
CA PHE A 37 -9.16 11.06 0.17
C PHE A 37 -8.76 9.98 1.18
N GLY A 38 -9.28 10.06 2.41
CA GLY A 38 -8.98 9.09 3.45
C GLY A 38 -9.47 7.68 3.10
N GLU A 39 -10.68 7.56 2.54
CA GLU A 39 -11.23 6.29 2.05
C GLU A 39 -10.35 5.68 0.97
N GLY A 40 -9.98 6.45 -0.06
CA GLY A 40 -9.14 5.97 -1.15
C GLY A 40 -7.78 5.43 -0.66
N VAL A 41 -7.07 6.22 0.16
CA VAL A 41 -5.74 5.81 0.65
C VAL A 41 -5.82 4.59 1.58
N VAL A 42 -6.82 4.53 2.47
CA VAL A 42 -7.00 3.35 3.35
C VAL A 42 -7.40 2.13 2.53
N ASN A 43 -8.26 2.30 1.53
CA ASN A 43 -8.72 1.20 0.68
C ASN A 43 -7.56 0.59 -0.12
N ASP A 44 -6.68 1.39 -0.71
CA ASP A 44 -5.49 0.90 -1.42
C ASP A 44 -4.60 0.05 -0.51
N ALA A 45 -4.39 0.52 0.73
CA ALA A 45 -3.57 -0.17 1.70
C ALA A 45 -4.21 -1.52 2.13
N VAL A 46 -5.54 -1.54 2.33
CA VAL A 46 -6.30 -2.75 2.68
C VAL A 46 -6.37 -3.74 1.52
N ALA A 47 -6.54 -3.29 0.28
CA ALA A 47 -6.57 -4.15 -0.91
C ALA A 47 -5.27 -4.95 -1.05
N ILE A 48 -4.13 -4.28 -0.88
CA ILE A 48 -2.80 -4.92 -0.87
C ILE A 48 -2.65 -5.91 0.29
N LEU A 49 -3.24 -5.61 1.44
CA LEU A 49 -3.20 -6.52 2.58
C LEU A 49 -4.05 -7.79 2.34
N ILE A 50 -5.23 -7.65 1.74
CA ILE A 50 -6.07 -8.77 1.30
C ILE A 50 -5.31 -9.61 0.28
N PHE A 51 -4.65 -8.97 -0.70
CA PHE A 51 -3.81 -9.66 -1.67
C PHE A 51 -2.73 -10.51 -0.99
N LYS A 52 -1.95 -9.94 -0.07
CA LYS A 52 -0.93 -10.69 0.70
C LYS A 52 -1.53 -11.84 1.52
N ALA A 53 -2.71 -11.65 2.09
CA ALA A 53 -3.39 -12.71 2.87
C ALA A 53 -3.85 -13.87 1.98
N VAL A 54 -4.40 -13.57 0.79
CA VAL A 54 -4.79 -14.56 -0.21
C VAL A 54 -3.58 -15.27 -0.79
N GLU A 55 -2.50 -14.55 -1.09
CA GLU A 55 -1.23 -15.12 -1.55
C GLU A 55 -0.67 -16.12 -0.52
N LYS A 56 -0.60 -15.74 0.75
CA LYS A 56 -0.16 -16.62 1.84
C LYS A 56 -1.06 -17.85 2.01
N MET A 57 -2.37 -17.69 1.85
CA MET A 57 -3.33 -18.82 1.85
C MET A 57 -3.02 -19.81 0.71
N ILE A 58 -2.74 -19.30 -0.49
CA ILE A 58 -2.37 -20.11 -1.65
C ILE A 58 -1.03 -20.82 -1.41
N GLU A 59 0.00 -20.15 -0.90
CA GLU A 59 1.29 -20.75 -0.58
C GLU A 59 1.19 -21.88 0.46
N ASN A 60 0.38 -21.67 1.50
CA ASN A 60 0.14 -22.68 2.54
C ASN A 60 -0.63 -23.90 1.99
N GLY A 61 -1.57 -23.70 1.06
CA GLY A 61 -2.28 -24.78 0.38
C GLY A 61 -1.35 -25.68 -0.44
N HIS A 62 -0.38 -25.09 -1.16
CA HIS A 62 0.61 -25.85 -1.95
C HIS A 62 1.64 -26.58 -1.08
N SER A 63 1.88 -26.13 0.16
CA SER A 63 2.81 -26.77 1.09
C SER A 63 2.28 -28.11 1.67
N GLY A 64 0.96 -28.37 1.55
CA GLY A 64 0.32 -29.63 1.92
C GLY A 64 0.37 -30.72 0.85
N GLU A 65 0.78 -30.41 -0.38
CA GLU A 65 0.73 -31.32 -1.54
C GLU A 65 2.10 -31.83 -2.01
N ALA A 66 3.15 -31.77 -1.19
CA ALA A 66 4.43 -32.45 -1.49
C ALA A 66 4.37 -33.99 -1.35
N SER A 67 3.18 -34.57 -1.20
CA SER A 67 2.95 -36.02 -1.18
C SER A 67 1.57 -36.37 -1.72
N GLN A 68 1.28 -36.09 -2.99
CA GLN A 68 0.64 -37.08 -3.86
C GLN A 68 0.73 -36.66 -5.33
N ASP A 69 1.54 -37.43 -6.04
CA ASP A 69 1.58 -37.58 -7.48
C ASP A 69 0.19 -37.73 -8.15
N ILE A 70 0.15 -37.29 -9.41
CA ILE A 70 -0.76 -37.70 -10.50
C ILE A 70 -2.11 -36.97 -10.62
N ILE A 71 -2.14 -36.08 -11.63
CA ILE A 71 -3.24 -35.90 -12.60
C ILE A 71 -4.62 -35.95 -11.97
N ASN A 72 -5.05 -34.86 -11.36
CA ASN A 72 -6.46 -34.48 -11.38
C ASN A 72 -6.58 -32.98 -11.18
N THR A 73 -7.11 -32.31 -12.20
CA THR A 73 -7.72 -30.99 -12.15
C THR A 73 -8.94 -31.03 -11.22
N LYS A 74 -8.70 -31.22 -9.92
CA LYS A 74 -9.69 -30.99 -8.88
C LYS A 74 -9.29 -29.70 -8.24
N GLY A 75 -10.15 -28.70 -8.44
CA GLY A 75 -9.98 -27.39 -7.83
C GLY A 75 -9.68 -27.57 -6.35
N VAL A 76 -8.76 -26.76 -5.85
CA VAL A 76 -8.55 -26.56 -4.42
C VAL A 76 -9.91 -26.25 -3.82
N ASP A 77 -10.54 -27.25 -3.20
CA ASP A 77 -11.74 -27.08 -2.40
C ASP A 77 -11.29 -26.33 -1.16
N ILE A 78 -11.27 -25.00 -1.25
CA ILE A 78 -10.99 -24.11 -0.13
C ILE A 78 -12.06 -24.40 0.92
N GLY A 79 -11.74 -25.25 1.89
CA GLY A 79 -12.62 -25.53 3.01
C GLY A 79 -12.88 -24.24 3.79
N GLY A 80 -14.07 -24.09 4.40
CA GLY A 80 -14.39 -22.92 5.22
C GLY A 80 -13.36 -22.65 6.36
N SER A 81 -12.57 -23.66 6.73
CA SER A 81 -11.45 -23.53 7.68
C SER A 81 -10.28 -22.69 7.14
N GLU A 82 -9.97 -22.75 5.84
CA GLU A 82 -8.85 -22.02 5.24
C GLU A 82 -9.17 -20.53 5.11
N ILE A 83 -10.42 -20.21 4.72
CA ILE A 83 -10.92 -18.83 4.70
C ILE A 83 -10.87 -18.24 6.11
N GLY A 84 -11.25 -19.03 7.13
CA GLY A 84 -11.16 -18.61 8.53
C GLY A 84 -9.73 -18.27 8.96
N GLN A 85 -8.73 -19.05 8.52
CA GLN A 85 -7.32 -18.78 8.79
C GLN A 85 -6.83 -17.53 8.04
N ALA A 86 -7.22 -17.33 6.78
CA ALA A 86 -6.85 -16.14 6.01
C ALA A 86 -7.39 -14.84 6.64
N VAL A 87 -8.63 -14.86 7.16
CA VAL A 87 -9.21 -13.72 7.90
C VAL A 87 -8.42 -13.44 9.18
N LEU A 88 -8.03 -14.49 9.91
CA LEU A 88 -7.22 -14.33 11.12
C LEU A 88 -5.84 -13.75 10.79
N ASP A 89 -5.19 -14.27 9.76
CA ASP A 89 -3.91 -13.76 9.25
C ASP A 89 -4.00 -12.29 8.84
N PHE A 90 -5.10 -11.88 8.20
CA PHE A 90 -5.36 -10.48 7.88
C PHE A 90 -5.35 -9.59 9.14
N PHE A 91 -6.07 -9.97 10.19
CA PHE A 91 -6.10 -9.20 11.43
C PHE A 91 -4.73 -9.15 12.13
N VAL A 92 -4.03 -10.29 12.16
CA VAL A 92 -2.68 -10.37 12.76
C VAL A 92 -1.71 -9.48 11.99
N LEU A 93 -1.69 -9.56 10.66
CA LEU A 93 -0.86 -8.70 9.80
C LEU A 93 -1.22 -7.22 9.99
N THR A 94 -2.52 -6.88 10.08
CA THR A 94 -2.96 -5.49 10.31
C THR A 94 -2.43 -4.94 11.63
N ILE A 95 -2.67 -5.64 12.74
CA ILE A 95 -2.32 -5.17 14.09
C ILE A 95 -0.81 -5.11 14.28
N SER A 96 -0.08 -6.11 13.78
CA SER A 96 1.38 -6.14 13.87
C SER A 96 2.03 -5.03 13.02
N SER A 97 1.58 -4.83 11.76
CA SER A 97 2.04 -3.73 10.91
C SER A 97 1.72 -2.36 11.51
N LEU A 98 0.53 -2.19 12.09
CA LEU A 98 0.15 -0.97 12.81
C LEU A 98 1.10 -0.68 13.97
N GLY A 99 1.40 -1.69 14.81
CA GLY A 99 2.29 -1.54 15.95
C GLY A 99 3.71 -1.10 15.53
N VAL A 100 4.28 -1.73 14.51
CA VAL A 100 5.61 -1.37 13.98
C VAL A 100 5.60 0.03 13.37
N GLY A 101 4.56 0.37 12.59
CA GLY A 101 4.44 1.67 11.94
C GLY A 101 4.35 2.81 12.96
N ILE A 102 3.51 2.65 13.99
CA ILE A 102 3.42 3.59 15.10
C ILE A 102 4.75 3.71 15.84
N GLY A 103 5.40 2.59 16.14
CA GLY A 103 6.67 2.57 16.87
C GLY A 103 7.77 3.38 16.15
N ILE A 104 7.92 3.18 14.84
CA ILE A 104 8.94 3.87 14.04
C ILE A 104 8.56 5.34 13.80
N GLY A 105 7.27 5.65 13.59
CA GLY A 105 6.81 7.03 13.47
C GLY A 105 7.08 7.84 14.75
N LEU A 106 6.83 7.25 15.92
CA LEU A 106 7.15 7.86 17.21
C LEU A 106 8.66 7.99 17.44
N LEU A 107 9.44 6.98 17.02
CA LEU A 107 10.90 7.04 17.07
C LEU A 107 11.44 8.21 16.21
N SER A 108 10.92 8.38 15.00
CA SER A 108 11.23 9.52 14.12
C SER A 108 10.95 10.85 14.82
N ALA A 109 9.76 11.00 15.41
CA ALA A 109 9.39 12.19 16.16
C ALA A 109 10.32 12.43 17.37
N PHE A 110 10.71 11.37 18.09
CA PHE A 110 11.62 11.45 19.23
C PHE A 110 13.03 11.90 18.83
N VAL A 111 13.56 11.35 17.74
CA VAL A 111 14.89 11.68 17.20
C VAL A 111 14.92 13.14 16.75
N LEU A 112 13.97 13.56 15.93
CA LEU A 112 13.91 14.94 15.44
C LEU A 112 13.69 15.96 16.57
N LYS A 113 12.97 15.58 17.63
CA LYS A 113 12.82 16.42 18.83
C LYS A 113 14.10 16.57 19.65
N HIS A 114 14.90 15.51 19.78
CA HIS A 114 16.13 15.53 20.59
C HIS A 114 17.28 16.21 19.87
N VAL A 115 17.40 16.05 18.56
CA VAL A 115 18.53 16.59 17.81
C VAL A 115 18.20 17.99 17.26
N LYS A 116 17.97 18.94 18.16
CA LYS A 116 17.65 20.34 17.81
C LYS A 116 18.70 21.03 16.94
N SER A 117 19.95 20.53 16.95
CA SER A 117 21.00 21.02 16.05
C SER A 117 20.67 20.83 14.56
N LEU A 118 19.76 19.90 14.20
CA LEU A 118 19.34 19.69 12.82
C LEU A 118 18.34 20.75 12.31
N GLN A 119 17.74 21.54 13.21
CA GLN A 119 16.75 22.56 12.83
C GLN A 119 17.34 23.68 11.95
N HIS A 120 18.67 23.79 11.89
CA HIS A 120 19.36 24.71 10.99
C HIS A 120 19.57 24.15 9.57
N HIS A 121 19.28 22.87 9.34
CA HIS A 121 19.54 22.18 8.07
C HIS A 121 18.26 21.49 7.56
N PRO A 122 17.36 22.23 6.88
CA PRO A 122 16.05 21.70 6.49
C PRO A 122 16.14 20.49 5.55
N VAL A 123 17.15 20.43 4.69
CA VAL A 123 17.39 19.29 3.78
C VAL A 123 17.64 17.99 4.56
N LEU A 124 18.33 18.06 5.70
CA LEU A 124 18.59 16.87 6.52
C LEU A 124 17.32 16.39 7.21
N GLU A 125 16.45 17.29 7.68
CA GLU A 125 15.18 16.91 8.30
C GLU A 125 14.27 16.18 7.28
N ILE A 126 14.15 16.71 6.07
CA ILE A 126 13.38 16.07 4.99
C ILE A 126 13.96 14.71 4.63
N PHE A 127 15.29 14.61 4.51
CA PHE A 127 15.97 13.34 4.24
C PHE A 127 15.70 12.31 5.35
N LEU A 128 15.72 12.71 6.62
CA LEU A 128 15.42 11.82 7.75
C LEU A 128 13.98 11.35 7.75
N ILE A 129 13.01 12.21 7.40
CA ILE A 129 11.60 11.80 7.26
C ILE A 129 11.47 10.67 6.22
N LEU A 130 12.10 10.83 5.05
CA LEU A 130 12.11 9.80 4.00
C LEU A 130 12.84 8.53 4.47
N LEU A 131 13.97 8.68 5.16
CA LEU A 131 14.77 7.56 5.67
C LEU A 131 13.98 6.74 6.71
N PHE A 132 13.30 7.38 7.66
CA PHE A 132 12.47 6.68 8.65
C PHE A 132 11.26 6.02 8.01
N GLY A 133 10.62 6.67 7.03
CA GLY A 133 9.57 6.06 6.23
C GLY A 133 10.06 4.78 5.56
N TYR A 134 11.14 4.85 4.77
CA TYR A 134 11.71 3.69 4.09
C TYR A 134 12.21 2.61 5.05
N SER A 135 12.81 2.99 6.17
CA SER A 135 13.23 2.05 7.21
C SER A 135 12.06 1.30 7.82
N SER A 136 10.89 1.95 7.97
CA SER A 136 9.68 1.28 8.46
C SER A 136 9.16 0.21 7.52
N TYR A 137 9.22 0.48 6.21
CA TYR A 137 8.91 -0.50 5.19
C TYR A 137 9.86 -1.70 5.24
N LEU A 138 11.18 -1.44 5.25
CA LEU A 138 12.18 -2.50 5.27
C LEU A 138 12.09 -3.37 6.53
N LEU A 139 11.89 -2.76 7.70
CA LEU A 139 11.76 -3.52 8.94
C LEU A 139 10.53 -4.43 8.92
N ALA A 140 9.41 -3.94 8.39
CA ALA A 140 8.21 -4.76 8.27
C ALA A 140 8.39 -5.94 7.31
N GLU A 141 9.06 -5.75 6.17
CA GLU A 141 9.36 -6.85 5.25
C GLU A 141 10.32 -7.88 5.88
N LEU A 142 11.32 -7.44 6.67
CA LEU A 142 12.19 -8.35 7.44
C LEU A 142 11.41 -9.18 8.47
N LEU A 143 10.36 -8.61 9.05
CA LEU A 143 9.47 -9.28 10.00
C LEU A 143 8.36 -10.09 9.31
N LYS A 144 8.36 -10.19 7.97
CA LYS A 144 7.31 -10.84 7.16
C LYS A 144 5.91 -10.26 7.40
N LEU A 145 5.84 -8.94 7.62
CA LEU A 145 4.60 -8.18 7.78
C LEU A 145 4.25 -7.43 6.48
N SER A 146 3.16 -6.66 6.49
CA SER A 146 2.86 -5.77 5.36
C SER A 146 3.69 -4.49 5.46
N GLY A 147 4.74 -4.38 4.63
CA GLY A 147 5.58 -3.19 4.55
C GLY A 147 4.79 -1.93 4.18
N ILE A 148 3.84 -2.07 3.24
CA ILE A 148 3.02 -0.96 2.73
C ILE A 148 2.08 -0.43 3.82
N MET A 149 1.40 -1.32 4.55
CA MET A 149 0.56 -0.92 5.69
C MET A 149 1.37 -0.28 6.81
N THR A 150 2.57 -0.82 7.08
CA THR A 150 3.47 -0.26 8.11
C THR A 150 3.92 1.14 7.73
N LEU A 151 4.32 1.34 6.48
CA LEU A 151 4.72 2.64 5.93
C LEU A 151 3.56 3.65 6.01
N PHE A 152 2.34 3.24 5.68
CA PHE A 152 1.15 4.09 5.77
C PHE A 152 0.95 4.61 7.20
N PHE A 153 0.86 3.72 8.20
CA PHE A 153 0.68 4.14 9.59
C PHE A 153 1.86 4.92 10.14
N CYS A 154 3.09 4.58 9.75
CA CYS A 154 4.28 5.37 10.05
C CYS A 154 4.12 6.81 9.51
N GLY A 155 3.67 6.97 8.26
CA GLY A 155 3.36 8.27 7.64
C GLY A 155 2.29 9.05 8.39
N VAL A 156 1.19 8.40 8.80
CA VAL A 156 0.11 9.02 9.61
C VAL A 156 0.67 9.54 10.94
N VAL A 157 1.46 8.73 11.65
CA VAL A 157 2.08 9.15 12.92
C VAL A 157 3.10 10.27 12.71
N MET A 158 3.91 10.20 11.65
CA MET A 158 4.85 11.28 11.33
C MET A 158 4.13 12.59 10.97
N SER A 159 3.01 12.53 10.23
CA SER A 159 2.19 13.70 9.93
C SER A 159 1.64 14.36 11.21
N HIS A 160 1.28 13.58 12.21
CA HIS A 160 0.75 14.13 13.46
C HIS A 160 1.85 14.62 14.42
N TYR A 161 2.91 13.84 14.64
CA TYR A 161 3.93 14.12 15.66
C TYR A 161 5.20 14.75 15.08
N THR A 162 5.74 14.19 14.00
CA THR A 162 7.00 14.66 13.41
C THR A 162 6.83 16.03 12.75
N TYR A 163 5.69 16.29 12.08
CA TYR A 163 5.40 17.57 11.44
C TYR A 163 5.48 18.77 12.40
N HIS A 164 5.10 18.58 13.66
CA HIS A 164 5.17 19.65 14.68
C HIS A 164 6.56 19.82 15.30
N ASN A 165 7.48 18.86 15.10
CA ASN A 165 8.82 18.89 15.68
C ASN A 165 9.91 19.43 14.73
N ILE A 166 9.60 19.58 13.44
CA ILE A 166 10.52 20.08 12.40
C ILE A 166 10.43 21.60 12.22
N SER A 167 11.45 22.18 11.58
CA SER A 167 11.50 23.62 11.24
C SER A 167 10.43 24.04 10.21
N GLU A 168 10.07 25.33 10.18
CA GLU A 168 9.06 25.86 9.24
C GLU A 168 9.46 25.62 7.77
N ASP A 169 10.73 25.82 7.44
CA ASP A 169 11.26 25.57 6.09
C ASP A 169 11.10 24.09 5.69
N SER A 170 11.35 23.16 6.63
CA SER A 170 11.16 21.73 6.41
C SER A 170 9.70 21.31 6.31
N LYS A 171 8.76 22.01 6.96
CA LYS A 171 7.32 21.72 6.82
C LYS A 171 6.89 21.92 5.37
N VAL A 172 7.24 23.08 4.79
CA VAL A 172 6.95 23.38 3.39
C VAL A 172 7.72 22.44 2.48
N GLY A 173 9.02 22.26 2.74
CA GLY A 173 9.88 21.42 1.91
C GLY A 173 9.48 19.94 1.90
N SER A 174 9.04 19.39 3.03
CA SER A 174 8.60 17.98 3.12
C SER A 174 7.31 17.74 2.35
N VAL A 175 6.32 18.61 2.47
CA VAL A 175 5.06 18.52 1.70
C VAL A 175 5.35 18.59 0.20
N ILE A 176 6.14 19.57 -0.25
CA ILE A 176 6.50 19.70 -1.67
C ILE A 176 7.26 18.46 -2.16
N SER A 177 8.23 17.98 -1.39
CA SER A 177 9.05 16.82 -1.76
C SER A 177 8.21 15.56 -1.89
N ILE A 178 7.38 15.25 -0.89
CA ILE A 178 6.52 14.06 -0.89
C ILE A 178 5.51 14.12 -2.03
N SER A 179 4.86 15.26 -2.24
CA SER A 179 3.92 15.44 -3.36
C SER A 179 4.60 15.29 -4.72
N THR A 180 5.82 15.79 -4.87
CA THR A 180 6.60 15.64 -6.12
C THR A 180 6.96 14.17 -6.37
N PHE A 181 7.40 13.44 -5.35
CA PHE A 181 7.67 12.01 -5.47
C PHE A 181 6.40 11.20 -5.77
N GLY A 182 5.28 11.53 -5.14
CA GLY A 182 3.97 10.91 -5.40
C GLY A 182 3.54 11.10 -6.86
N PHE A 183 3.56 12.33 -7.34
CA PHE A 183 3.21 12.65 -8.74
C PHE A 183 4.14 11.94 -9.74
N ALA A 184 5.44 11.90 -9.46
CA ALA A 184 6.40 11.19 -10.31
C ALA A 184 6.16 9.67 -10.32
N ALA A 185 5.86 9.07 -9.17
CA ALA A 185 5.55 7.65 -9.06
C ALA A 185 4.23 7.29 -9.78
N GLU A 186 3.20 8.12 -9.64
CA GLU A 186 1.92 7.96 -10.33
C GLU A 186 2.09 8.04 -11.86
N ALA A 187 2.82 9.05 -12.36
CA ALA A 187 3.12 9.18 -13.78
C ALA A 187 3.90 7.97 -14.33
N PHE A 188 4.84 7.45 -13.55
CA PHE A 188 5.60 6.25 -13.90
C PHE A 188 4.69 5.01 -13.98
N LEU A 189 3.81 4.80 -12.99
CA LEU A 189 2.87 3.68 -12.97
C LEU A 189 1.90 3.72 -14.15
N PHE A 190 1.31 4.88 -14.46
CA PHE A 190 0.41 5.00 -15.63
C PHE A 190 1.13 4.76 -16.95
N THR A 191 2.36 5.28 -17.09
CA THR A 191 3.17 5.03 -18.29
C THR A 191 3.50 3.54 -18.43
N TYR A 192 3.89 2.89 -17.32
CA TYR A 192 4.21 1.45 -17.30
C TYR A 192 3.00 0.58 -17.67
N LEU A 193 1.83 0.87 -17.09
CA LEU A 193 0.59 0.15 -17.41
C LEU A 193 0.20 0.36 -18.88
N GLY A 194 0.29 1.58 -19.40
CA GLY A 194 0.02 1.88 -20.82
C GLY A 194 0.94 1.11 -21.78
N LEU A 195 2.23 1.02 -21.47
CA LEU A 195 3.20 0.25 -22.26
C LEU A 195 2.94 -1.27 -22.15
N SER A 196 2.57 -1.77 -20.98
CA SER A 196 2.31 -3.19 -20.73
C SER A 196 1.12 -3.72 -21.55
N ILE A 197 0.07 -2.90 -21.70
CA ILE A 197 -1.08 -3.22 -22.55
C ILE A 197 -0.64 -3.36 -24.01
N PHE A 198 0.12 -2.38 -24.52
CA PHE A 198 0.61 -2.40 -25.90
C PHE A 198 1.54 -3.58 -26.19
N SER A 199 2.37 -3.97 -25.22
CA SER A 199 3.27 -5.13 -25.37
C SER A 199 2.52 -6.47 -25.40
N THR A 200 1.40 -6.59 -24.71
CA THR A 200 0.63 -7.84 -24.62
C THR A 200 -0.18 -8.12 -25.89
N GLU A 201 -0.67 -7.06 -26.53
CA GLU A 201 -1.44 -7.10 -27.79
C GLU A 201 -0.65 -7.65 -29.00
N SER A 202 0.68 -7.75 -28.92
CA SER A 202 1.49 -8.17 -30.07
C SER A 202 1.47 -9.70 -30.34
N SER A 203 0.83 -10.53 -29.50
CA SER A 203 0.85 -12.01 -29.64
C SER A 203 -0.47 -12.68 -30.03
N SER A 204 -1.65 -12.04 -29.93
CA SER A 204 -2.91 -12.64 -30.44
C SER A 204 -4.09 -11.65 -30.43
N PHE A 205 -4.12 -10.68 -31.36
CA PHE A 205 -5.30 -9.86 -31.59
C PHE A 205 -6.46 -10.70 -32.15
N ASN A 206 -7.52 -10.91 -31.36
CA ASN A 206 -8.84 -11.28 -31.86
C ASN A 206 -9.75 -10.04 -31.78
N LEU A 207 -9.90 -9.35 -32.91
CA LEU A 207 -10.67 -8.09 -33.06
C LEU A 207 -12.17 -8.20 -32.66
N ASN A 208 -12.69 -9.40 -32.44
CA ASN A 208 -14.08 -9.61 -32.04
C ASN A 208 -14.39 -9.18 -30.58
N PHE A 209 -13.38 -9.07 -29.70
CA PHE A 209 -13.62 -8.71 -28.30
C PHE A 209 -13.70 -7.19 -28.07
N THR A 210 -13.06 -6.39 -28.94
CA THR A 210 -13.04 -4.93 -28.85
C THR A 210 -14.38 -4.27 -29.17
N PHE A 211 -15.32 -4.97 -29.82
CA PHE A 211 -16.62 -4.40 -30.19
C PHE A 211 -17.73 -4.65 -29.15
N LEU A 212 -17.43 -5.33 -28.03
CA LEU A 212 -18.41 -5.71 -27.00
C LEU A 212 -18.27 -4.89 -25.69
N ILE A 213 -17.31 -3.96 -25.63
CA ILE A 213 -17.21 -2.90 -24.62
C ILE A 213 -17.59 -1.58 -25.28
#